data_AF-A0A5P9HDP2-F1
#
_entry.id   AF-A0A5P9HDP2-F1
#
_cell.length_a   1.000
_cell.length_b   1.000
_cell.length_c   1.000
_cell.angle_alpha   90.00
_cell.angle_beta   90.00
_cell.angle_gamma   90.00
#
_symmetry.space_group_name_H-M   'P 1'
#
loop_
_entity.id
_entity.type
_entity.pdbx_description
1 polymer ?
#
loop_
_entity_poly.entity_id
_entity_poly.type
_entity_poly.pdbx_seq_one_letter_code
_entity_poly.pdbx_strand_id
1 'polypeptide(L)'
;MIQSLQRLFQDMMTPAASSEQAEPGQALAVAVLLCEVIRADYRLEETELEHLSTLLAARFGLPGDEAQALVSQACDETESAVDHHRFLRAVRDGCDYDERVALVREMWSLALVDGDKDPLEEHRIRRLAELLHVAHGDFIRTRIEVEAGGE
;
A
#
# COMPACT_ATOMS: atom_id res chain seq x y z
N MET A 1 28.10 -4.65 12.96
CA MET A 1 27.10 -5.68 12.61
C MET A 1 25.77 -5.02 12.21
N ILE A 2 25.77 -4.18 11.17
CA ILE A 2 24.56 -3.54 10.60
C ILE A 2 24.40 -3.90 9.10
N GLN A 3 25.47 -4.37 8.46
CA GLN A 3 25.49 -4.76 7.04
C GLN A 3 24.60 -5.97 6.70
N SER A 4 24.19 -6.77 7.68
CA SER A 4 23.32 -7.94 7.45
C SER A 4 21.84 -7.54 7.33
N LEU A 5 21.42 -6.48 8.01
CA LEU A 5 20.06 -5.93 7.91
C LEU A 5 19.89 -5.16 6.60
N GLN A 6 20.88 -4.34 6.22
CA GLN A 6 20.88 -3.67 4.92
C GLN A 6 20.92 -4.64 3.74
N ARG A 7 21.57 -5.80 3.86
CA ARG A 7 21.64 -6.81 2.79
C ARG A 7 20.35 -7.63 2.64
N LEU A 8 19.62 -7.89 3.72
CA LEU A 8 18.28 -8.47 3.68
C LEU A 8 17.25 -7.48 3.12
N PHE A 9 17.38 -6.20 3.50
CA PHE A 9 16.54 -5.12 2.98
C PHE A 9 16.80 -4.88 1.50
N GLN A 10 18.06 -4.90 1.08
CA GLN A 10 18.42 -4.83 -0.33
C GLN A 10 17.88 -6.06 -1.08
N ASP A 11 17.88 -7.26 -0.52
CA ASP A 11 17.23 -8.42 -1.16
C ASP A 11 15.70 -8.26 -1.31
N MET A 12 15.03 -7.57 -0.37
CA MET A 12 13.61 -7.21 -0.47
C MET A 12 13.30 -6.04 -1.42
N MET A 13 14.24 -5.11 -1.60
CA MET A 13 14.10 -3.89 -2.42
C MET A 13 14.78 -3.97 -3.79
N THR A 14 15.62 -4.96 -4.05
CA THR A 14 16.35 -5.05 -5.33
C THR A 14 15.37 -5.51 -6.40
N PRO A 15 15.05 -4.69 -7.42
CA PRO A 15 14.64 -5.27 -8.68
C PRO A 15 15.86 -6.02 -9.19
N ALA A 16 15.82 -7.35 -9.12
CA ALA A 16 16.88 -8.19 -9.65
C ALA A 16 17.18 -7.69 -11.07
N ALA A 17 18.36 -7.11 -11.24
CA ALA A 17 18.74 -6.53 -12.51
C ALA A 17 18.68 -7.63 -13.57
N SER A 18 17.82 -7.41 -14.56
CA SER A 18 17.51 -8.21 -15.74
C SER A 18 16.23 -9.04 -15.61
N SER A 19 15.34 -8.80 -16.58
CA SER A 19 14.09 -9.51 -16.90
C SER A 19 12.83 -8.89 -16.28
N GLU A 20 11.88 -8.61 -17.17
CA GLU A 20 10.52 -8.11 -16.95
C GLU A 20 9.63 -9.01 -16.06
N GLN A 21 10.20 -9.84 -15.18
CA GLN A 21 9.52 -10.92 -14.45
C GLN A 21 9.99 -11.15 -13.00
N ALA A 22 10.72 -10.23 -12.37
CA ALA A 22 10.94 -10.32 -10.92
C ALA A 22 9.65 -9.90 -10.19
N GLU A 23 9.10 -10.77 -9.35
CA GLU A 23 7.94 -10.44 -8.53
C GLU A 23 8.29 -9.25 -7.61
N PRO A 24 7.42 -8.23 -7.50
CA PRO A 24 7.70 -7.08 -6.66
C PRO A 24 7.82 -7.50 -5.19
N GLY A 25 8.79 -6.92 -4.48
CA GLY A 25 8.93 -7.12 -3.04
C GLY A 25 7.63 -6.76 -2.31
N GLN A 26 7.31 -7.48 -1.24
CA GLN A 26 6.04 -7.31 -0.52
C GLN A 26 5.80 -5.87 -0.06
N ALA A 27 6.86 -5.18 0.38
CA ALA A 27 6.78 -3.77 0.77
C ALA A 27 6.41 -2.84 -0.40
N LEU A 28 7.01 -3.05 -1.57
CA LEU A 28 6.69 -2.30 -2.78
C LEU A 28 5.27 -2.62 -3.26
N ALA A 29 4.86 -3.88 -3.24
CA ALA A 29 3.52 -4.26 -3.64
C ALA A 29 2.44 -3.63 -2.75
N VAL A 30 2.63 -3.65 -1.43
CA VAL A 30 1.74 -2.95 -0.49
C VAL A 30 1.74 -1.45 -0.76
N ALA A 31 2.91 -0.82 -0.90
CA ALA A 31 3.03 0.61 -1.14
C ALA A 31 2.36 1.04 -2.47
N VAL A 32 2.49 0.25 -3.53
CA VAL A 32 1.84 0.50 -4.82
C VAL A 32 0.32 0.42 -4.69
N LEU A 33 -0.22 -0.59 -4.00
CA LEU A 33 -1.67 -0.70 -3.80
C LEU A 33 -2.23 0.44 -2.94
N LEU A 34 -1.45 0.96 -1.99
CA LEU A 34 -1.85 2.13 -1.21
C LEU A 34 -1.73 3.43 -2.03
N CYS A 35 -0.67 3.59 -2.82
CA CYS A 35 -0.52 4.74 -3.73
C CYS A 35 -1.64 4.75 -4.81
N GLU A 36 -2.09 3.57 -5.28
CA GLU A 36 -3.25 3.43 -6.18
C GLU A 36 -4.55 4.00 -5.61
N VAL A 37 -4.73 4.00 -4.27
CA VAL A 37 -5.93 4.50 -3.60
C VAL A 37 -5.90 6.02 -3.54
N ILE A 38 -4.84 6.61 -2.98
CA ILE A 38 -4.68 8.07 -2.85
C ILE A 38 -4.54 8.76 -4.22
N ARG A 39 -4.25 8.00 -5.29
CA ARG A 39 -4.24 8.51 -6.67
C ARG A 39 -5.57 8.38 -7.40
N ALA A 40 -6.60 7.80 -6.78
CA ALA A 40 -7.84 7.47 -7.46
C ALA A 40 -8.56 8.70 -8.06
N ASP A 41 -8.50 9.86 -7.39
CA ASP A 41 -9.04 11.13 -7.90
C ASP A 41 -8.02 11.96 -8.72
N TYR A 42 -6.84 11.40 -9.03
CA TYR A 42 -5.73 12.12 -9.68
C TYR A 42 -5.21 13.35 -8.89
N ARG A 43 -5.58 13.46 -7.61
CA ARG A 43 -5.11 14.49 -6.68
C ARG A 43 -4.29 13.82 -5.60
N LEU A 44 -2.97 13.96 -5.69
CA LEU A 44 -2.08 13.54 -4.60
C LEU A 44 -1.86 14.74 -3.68
N GLU A 45 -2.34 14.65 -2.45
CA GLU A 45 -2.11 15.66 -1.42
C GLU A 45 -0.89 15.29 -0.56
N GLU A 46 -0.17 16.32 -0.08
CA GLU A 46 1.02 16.11 0.75
C GLU A 46 0.68 15.36 2.05
N THR A 47 -0.49 15.64 2.64
CA THR A 47 -0.99 14.97 3.86
C THR A 47 -1.13 13.45 3.67
N GLU A 48 -1.61 13.02 2.51
CA GLU A 48 -1.78 11.60 2.18
C GLU A 48 -0.43 10.90 1.99
N LEU A 49 0.52 11.57 1.33
CA LEU A 49 1.88 11.07 1.13
C LEU A 49 2.64 10.96 2.47
N GLU A 50 2.51 11.94 3.36
CA GLU A 50 3.09 11.90 4.70
C GLU A 50 2.49 10.78 5.55
N HIS A 51 1.17 10.58 5.46
CA HIS A 51 0.48 9.49 6.16
C HIS A 51 0.92 8.13 5.60
N LEU A 52 0.99 7.98 4.27
CA LEU A 52 1.48 6.78 3.61
C LEU A 52 2.92 6.45 4.02
N SER A 53 3.81 7.44 4.05
CA SER A 53 5.20 7.27 4.50
C SER A 53 5.26 6.78 5.94
N THR A 54 4.49 7.41 6.84
CA THR A 54 4.44 7.04 8.26
C THR A 54 3.91 5.62 8.46
N LEU A 55 2.88 5.25 7.71
CA LEU A 55 2.26 3.94 7.72
C LEU A 55 3.24 2.85 7.26
N LEU A 56 3.94 3.08 6.14
CA LEU A 56 4.95 2.16 5.63
C LEU A 56 6.15 2.05 6.57
N ALA A 57 6.59 3.15 7.16
CA ALA A 57 7.65 3.17 8.17
C ALA A 57 7.27 2.29 9.38
N ALA A 58 6.05 2.45 9.90
CA ALA A 58 5.56 1.66 11.03
C ALA A 58 5.38 0.17 10.68
N ARG A 59 4.81 -0.11 9.50
CA ARG A 59 4.50 -1.48 9.06
C ARG A 59 5.75 -2.31 8.79
N PHE A 60 6.77 -1.72 8.17
CA PHE A 60 8.00 -2.42 7.78
C PHE A 60 9.19 -2.13 8.68
N GLY A 61 9.02 -1.30 9.72
CA GLY A 61 10.09 -0.90 10.63
C GLY A 61 11.19 -0.07 9.96
N LEU A 62 10.82 0.73 8.96
CA LEU A 62 11.76 1.51 8.15
C LEU A 62 12.01 2.90 8.76
N PRO A 63 13.22 3.44 8.64
CA PRO A 63 13.45 4.85 8.93
C PRO A 63 12.72 5.74 7.92
N GLY A 64 12.36 6.96 8.32
CA GLY A 64 11.53 7.86 7.50
C GLY A 64 12.07 8.14 6.10
N ASP A 65 13.39 8.21 5.94
CA ASP A 65 14.04 8.42 4.63
C ASP A 65 13.83 7.22 3.68
N GLU A 66 13.93 6.00 4.21
CA GLU A 66 13.66 4.77 3.45
C GLU A 66 12.18 4.61 3.12
N ALA A 67 11.29 5.01 4.04
CA ALA A 67 9.86 5.02 3.79
C ALA A 67 9.48 6.03 2.70
N GLN A 68 10.04 7.23 2.71
CA GLN A 68 9.84 8.21 1.63
C GLN A 68 10.38 7.71 0.28
N ALA A 69 11.54 7.04 0.28
CA ALA A 69 12.08 6.43 -0.93
C ALA A 69 11.12 5.35 -1.48
N LEU A 70 10.55 4.52 -0.58
CA LEU A 70 9.56 3.50 -0.95
C LEU A 70 8.27 4.12 -1.50
N VAL A 71 7.76 5.20 -0.90
CA VAL A 71 6.60 5.93 -1.40
C VAL A 71 6.85 6.49 -2.79
N SER A 72 7.99 7.14 -2.99
CA SER A 72 8.37 7.71 -4.28
C SER A 72 8.44 6.63 -5.36
N GLN A 73 9.11 5.52 -5.05
CA GLN A 73 9.19 4.36 -5.95
C GLN A 73 7.81 3.76 -6.24
N ALA A 74 6.96 3.62 -5.23
CA ALA A 74 5.62 3.08 -5.39
C ALA A 74 4.74 3.95 -6.29
N CYS A 75 4.84 5.27 -6.17
CA CYS A 75 4.05 6.16 -7.00
C CYS A 75 4.57 6.24 -8.45
N ASP A 76 5.88 6.17 -8.67
CA ASP A 76 6.48 6.00 -10.00
C ASP A 76 6.03 4.68 -10.66
N GLU A 77 6.11 3.57 -9.92
CA GLU A 77 5.63 2.26 -10.38
C GLU A 77 4.12 2.26 -10.63
N THR A 78 3.33 2.96 -9.82
CA THR A 78 1.88 3.08 -10.03
C THR A 78 1.56 3.80 -11.35
N GLU A 79 2.39 4.77 -11.75
CA GLU A 79 2.24 5.50 -13.01
C GLU A 79 2.75 4.72 -14.23
N SER A 80 3.89 4.05 -14.07
CA SER A 80 4.62 3.40 -15.15
C SER A 80 4.18 1.94 -15.40
N ALA A 81 3.61 1.28 -14.38
CA ALA A 81 3.26 -0.13 -14.49
C ALA A 81 2.17 -0.39 -15.52
N VAL A 82 2.49 -1.24 -16.48
CA VAL A 82 1.53 -1.77 -17.46
C VAL A 82 0.64 -2.86 -16.84
N ASP A 83 1.12 -3.53 -15.79
CA ASP A 83 0.43 -4.63 -15.13
C ASP A 83 0.41 -4.46 -13.61
N HIS A 84 -0.65 -3.83 -13.09
CA HIS A 84 -0.86 -3.71 -11.64
C HIS A 84 -1.27 -5.04 -10.98
N HIS A 85 -1.65 -6.04 -11.78
CA HIS A 85 -2.04 -7.36 -11.28
C HIS A 85 -0.88 -8.11 -10.62
N ARG A 86 0.38 -7.86 -11.02
CA ARG A 86 1.56 -8.42 -10.34
C ARG A 86 1.66 -8.00 -8.86
N PHE A 87 1.30 -6.76 -8.54
CA PHE A 87 1.33 -6.27 -7.14
C PHE A 87 0.19 -6.88 -6.32
N LEU A 88 -1.02 -6.99 -6.90
CA LEU A 88 -2.14 -7.70 -6.27
C LEU A 88 -1.80 -9.16 -5.98
N ARG A 89 -1.10 -9.84 -6.91
CA ARG A 89 -0.63 -11.21 -6.72
C ARG A 89 0.40 -11.29 -5.60
N ALA A 90 1.41 -10.43 -5.61
CA ALA A 90 2.45 -10.41 -4.59
C ALA A 90 1.87 -10.19 -3.18
N VAL A 91 0.88 -9.29 -3.03
CA VAL A 91 0.17 -9.10 -1.76
C VAL A 91 -0.67 -10.33 -1.41
N ARG A 92 -1.38 -10.93 -2.37
CA ARG A 92 -2.21 -12.11 -2.08
C ARG A 92 -1.39 -13.35 -1.68
N ASP A 93 -0.22 -13.52 -2.28
CA ASP A 93 0.67 -14.66 -2.02
C ASP A 93 1.49 -14.46 -0.74
N GLY A 94 1.90 -13.21 -0.47
CA GLY A 94 2.70 -12.84 0.69
C GLY A 94 1.93 -12.46 1.95
N CYS A 95 0.62 -12.23 1.88
CA CYS A 95 -0.21 -11.83 3.02
C CYS A 95 -1.34 -12.81 3.31
N ASP A 96 -1.52 -13.14 4.58
CA ASP A 96 -2.66 -13.92 5.07
C ASP A 96 -3.99 -13.15 4.94
N TYR A 97 -5.11 -13.84 5.19
CA TYR A 97 -6.43 -13.18 5.14
C TYR A 97 -6.53 -11.99 6.10
N ASP A 98 -6.03 -12.13 7.32
CA ASP A 98 -6.06 -11.07 8.33
C ASP A 98 -5.23 -9.85 7.90
N GLU A 99 -4.05 -10.09 7.32
CA GLU A 99 -3.19 -9.03 6.79
C GLU A 99 -3.82 -8.31 5.59
N ARG A 100 -4.61 -9.01 4.77
CA ARG A 100 -5.38 -8.41 3.67
C ARG A 100 -6.52 -7.54 4.20
N VAL A 101 -7.21 -7.98 5.26
CA VAL A 101 -8.22 -7.16 5.94
C VAL A 101 -7.57 -5.93 6.57
N ALA A 102 -6.40 -6.09 7.23
CA ALA A 102 -5.63 -4.98 7.75
C ALA A 102 -5.20 -4.01 6.64
N LEU A 103 -4.76 -4.51 5.49
CA LEU A 103 -4.43 -3.66 4.34
C LEU A 103 -5.63 -2.84 3.85
N VAL A 104 -6.83 -3.41 3.80
CA VAL A 104 -8.05 -2.65 3.47
C VAL A 104 -8.34 -1.58 4.52
N ARG A 105 -8.06 -1.84 5.80
CA ARG A 105 -8.16 -0.83 6.86
C ARG A 105 -7.17 0.31 6.65
N GLU A 106 -5.92 -0.01 6.32
CA GLU A 106 -4.88 0.98 6.00
C GLU A 106 -5.29 1.87 4.81
N MET A 107 -5.86 1.27 3.75
CA MET A 107 -6.42 2.01 2.62
C MET A 107 -7.50 3.01 3.05
N TRP A 108 -8.39 2.61 3.95
CA TRP A 108 -9.40 3.51 4.52
C TRP A 108 -8.81 4.61 5.39
N SER A 109 -7.77 4.32 6.16
CA SER A 109 -7.09 5.32 7.00
C SER A 109 -6.41 6.42 6.16
N LEU A 110 -5.93 6.07 4.97
CA LEU A 110 -5.36 7.04 4.03
C LEU A 110 -6.44 7.89 3.37
N ALA A 111 -7.49 7.28 2.82
CA ALA A 111 -8.58 7.99 2.14
C ALA A 111 -9.52 8.77 3.07
N LEU A 112 -9.28 8.76 4.39
CA LEU A 112 -10.04 9.52 5.37
C LEU A 112 -9.15 10.51 6.14
N VAL A 113 -7.90 10.70 5.71
CA VAL A 113 -6.93 11.53 6.44
C VAL A 113 -7.29 13.01 6.41
N ASP A 114 -7.80 13.50 5.28
CA ASP A 114 -8.27 14.88 5.10
C ASP A 114 -9.71 15.08 5.63
N GLY A 115 -10.40 13.98 5.93
CA GLY A 115 -11.74 13.96 6.52
C GLY A 115 -12.88 14.09 5.51
N ASP A 116 -12.60 14.27 4.22
CA ASP A 116 -13.57 14.10 3.15
C ASP A 116 -13.55 12.64 2.65
N LYS A 117 -14.58 12.26 1.89
CA LYS A 117 -14.71 10.91 1.34
C LYS A 117 -14.92 11.06 -0.14
N ASP A 118 -13.87 10.86 -0.92
CA ASP A 118 -14.04 10.89 -2.35
C ASP A 118 -14.68 9.57 -2.84
N PRO A 119 -15.77 9.63 -3.62
CA PRO A 119 -16.42 8.44 -4.16
C PRO A 119 -15.49 7.61 -5.07
N LEU A 120 -14.48 8.21 -5.70
CA LEU A 120 -13.51 7.49 -6.53
C LEU A 120 -12.55 6.68 -5.67
N GLU A 121 -12.11 7.21 -4.53
CA GLU A 121 -11.28 6.48 -3.57
C GLU A 121 -12.06 5.31 -2.97
N GLU A 122 -13.28 5.52 -2.47
CA GLU A 122 -14.12 4.42 -1.97
C GLU A 122 -14.29 3.33 -3.05
N HIS A 123 -14.54 3.73 -4.30
CA HIS A 123 -14.66 2.79 -5.41
C HIS A 123 -13.36 2.01 -5.63
N ARG A 124 -12.21 2.68 -5.54
CA ARG A 124 -10.89 2.07 -5.69
C ARG A 124 -10.60 1.07 -4.57
N ILE A 125 -10.83 1.45 -3.30
CA ILE A 125 -10.66 0.57 -2.14
C ILE A 125 -11.57 -0.64 -2.26
N ARG A 126 -12.84 -0.45 -2.63
CA ARG A 126 -13.78 -1.56 -2.85
C ARG A 126 -13.27 -2.52 -3.91
N ARG A 127 -12.79 -1.99 -5.04
CA ARG A 127 -12.25 -2.82 -6.13
C ARG A 127 -11.01 -3.61 -5.69
N LEU A 128 -10.10 -2.98 -4.96
CA LEU A 128 -8.91 -3.64 -4.43
C LEU A 128 -9.26 -4.70 -3.39
N ALA A 129 -10.21 -4.43 -2.48
CA ALA A 129 -10.70 -5.41 -1.51
C ALA A 129 -11.28 -6.66 -2.20
N GLU A 130 -12.05 -6.49 -3.27
CA GLU A 130 -12.55 -7.61 -4.09
C GLU A 130 -11.41 -8.42 -4.71
N LEU A 131 -10.40 -7.75 -5.27
CA LEU A 131 -9.24 -8.40 -5.92
C LEU A 131 -8.32 -9.10 -4.90
N LEU A 132 -8.26 -8.58 -3.68
CA LEU A 132 -7.57 -9.20 -2.54
C LEU A 132 -8.41 -10.32 -1.91
N HIS A 133 -9.62 -10.59 -2.40
CA HIS A 133 -10.55 -11.59 -1.84
C HIS A 133 -10.92 -11.32 -0.37
N VAL A 134 -11.08 -10.05 0.01
CA VAL A 134 -11.62 -9.65 1.32
C VAL A 134 -13.14 -9.70 1.25
N ALA A 135 -13.79 -10.33 2.23
CA ALA A 135 -15.24 -10.41 2.26
C ALA A 135 -15.87 -9.02 2.43
N HIS A 136 -17.04 -8.81 1.80
CA HIS A 136 -17.75 -7.52 1.89
C HIS A 136 -18.07 -7.13 3.35
N GLY A 137 -18.37 -8.10 4.22
CA GLY A 137 -18.59 -7.83 5.64
C GLY A 137 -17.37 -7.27 6.36
N ASP A 138 -16.17 -7.79 6.06
CA ASP A 138 -14.92 -7.27 6.62
C ASP A 138 -14.58 -5.90 6.04
N PHE A 139 -14.84 -5.66 4.74
CA PHE A 139 -14.69 -4.33 4.12
C PHE A 139 -15.55 -3.25 4.79
N ILE A 140 -16.81 -3.55 5.11
CA ILE A 140 -17.67 -2.60 5.84
C ILE A 140 -17.19 -2.43 7.28
N ARG A 141 -16.73 -3.51 7.93
CA ARG A 141 -16.22 -3.46 9.29
C ARG A 141 -15.00 -2.55 9.40
N THR A 142 -14.00 -2.73 8.53
CA THR A 142 -12.77 -1.93 8.56
C THR A 142 -13.06 -0.45 8.34
N ARG A 143 -14.01 -0.11 7.47
CA ARG A 143 -14.48 1.26 7.29
C ARG A 143 -15.05 1.85 8.58
N ILE A 144 -15.98 1.15 9.22
CA ILE A 144 -16.61 1.58 10.49
C ILE A 144 -15.56 1.74 11.58
N GLU A 145 -14.58 0.84 11.65
CA GLU A 145 -13.50 0.90 12.64
C GLU A 145 -12.61 2.14 12.48
N VAL A 146 -12.28 2.53 11.23
CA VAL A 146 -11.49 3.74 10.97
C VAL A 146 -12.32 4.99 11.27
N GLU A 147 -13.59 5.03 10.86
CA GLU A 147 -14.50 6.15 11.16
C GLU A 147 -14.70 6.35 12.66
N ALA A 148 -14.77 5.27 13.44
CA ALA A 148 -14.92 5.32 14.90
C ALA A 148 -13.59 5.55 15.65
N GLY A 149 -12.45 5.34 15.00
CA GLY A 149 -11.11 5.53 15.58
C GLY A 149 -10.50 6.90 15.30
N GLY A 150 -11.13 7.73 14.47
CA GLY A 150 -10.70 9.09 14.11
C GLY A 150 -11.11 10.19 15.11
N GLU A 151 -11.42 9.84 16.36
CA GLU A 151 -11.82 10.80 17.43
C GLU A 151 -10.63 11.28 18.30
#